data_AF-F9EKM5-F1
#
_entry.id   AF-F9EKM5-F1
#
_cell.length_a   1.000
_cell.length_b   1.000
_cell.length_c   1.000
_cell.angle_alpha   90.00
_cell.angle_beta   90.00
_cell.angle_gamma   90.00
#
_symmetry.space_group_name_H-M   'P 1'
#
loop_
_entity.id
_entity.type
_entity.pdbx_description
1 polymer ?
#
loop_
_entity_poly.entity_id
_entity_poly.type
_entity_poly.pdbx_seq_one_letter_code
_entity_poly.pdbx_strand_id
1 'polypeptide(L)'
;LDPASVFIRKLFISISLKTYPKIYSEELKAGNIIGKLERIIIAILLLNNQFGVIGFVLTAKSIARFKQMENRDFAEKYLIGTLTSFLIVLTTVLILKGLL
;
A
#
# COMPACT_ATOMS: atom_id res chain seq x y z
N LEU A 1 -25.11 22.70 28.01
CA LEU A 1 -24.45 22.42 26.72
C LEU A 1 -24.59 23.67 25.87
N ASP A 2 -23.60 24.55 25.92
CA ASP A 2 -23.67 25.85 25.25
C ASP A 2 -23.71 25.68 23.72
N PRO A 3 -24.70 26.25 23.02
CA PRO A 3 -24.88 26.09 21.57
C PRO A 3 -23.67 26.57 20.75
N ALA A 4 -22.85 27.47 21.32
CA ALA A 4 -21.61 27.94 20.70
C ALA A 4 -20.56 26.83 20.52
N SER A 5 -20.45 25.90 21.47
CA SER A 5 -19.43 24.85 21.46
C SER A 5 -19.68 23.78 20.38
N VAL A 6 -20.94 23.51 20.06
CA VAL A 6 -21.34 22.60 18.97
C VAL A 6 -21.02 23.22 17.61
N PHE A 7 -21.18 24.53 17.47
CA PHE A 7 -20.87 25.26 16.23
C PHE A 7 -19.36 25.31 15.95
N ILE A 8 -18.54 25.62 16.97
CA ILE A 8 -17.08 25.61 16.86
C ILE A 8 -16.57 24.23 16.44
N ARG A 9 -17.11 23.16 17.03
CA ARG A 9 -16.74 21.78 16.68
C ARG A 9 -17.10 21.43 15.24
N LYS A 10 -18.27 21.84 14.75
CA LYS A 10 -18.71 21.59 13.36
C LYS A 10 -17.89 22.39 12.34
N LEU A 11 -17.55 23.63 12.67
CA LEU A 11 -16.70 24.51 11.86
C LEU A 11 -15.27 23.97 11.77
N PHE A 12 -14.70 23.52 12.90
CA PHE A 12 -13.37 22.91 12.96
C PHE A 12 -13.29 21.58 12.21
N ILE A 13 -14.36 20.77 12.27
CA ILE A 13 -14.47 19.53 11.47
C ILE A 13 -14.48 19.85 9.97
N SER A 14 -15.24 20.82 9.48
CA SER A 14 -15.25 21.18 8.04
C SER A 14 -13.92 21.73 7.53
N ILE A 15 -13.14 22.42 8.37
CA ILE A 15 -11.79 22.89 8.04
C ILE A 15 -10.78 21.72 8.07
N SER A 16 -10.89 20.83 9.05
CA SER A 16 -10.07 19.62 9.17
C SER A 16 -10.34 18.62 8.02
N LEU A 17 -11.60 18.51 7.56
CA LEU A 17 -12.03 17.66 6.45
C LEU A 17 -11.59 18.18 5.07
N LYS A 18 -10.93 19.33 4.94
CA LYS A 18 -10.37 19.80 3.66
C LYS A 18 -8.86 19.55 3.57
N THR A 19 -8.19 19.42 4.71
CA THR A 19 -6.77 19.05 4.82
C THR A 19 -6.59 17.53 4.85
N TYR A 20 -7.49 16.78 5.50
CA TYR A 20 -7.46 15.31 5.55
C TYR A 20 -7.72 14.57 4.21
N PRO A 21 -8.62 14.96 3.30
CA PRO A 21 -8.84 14.22 2.06
C PRO A 21 -7.73 14.46 1.05
N LYS A 22 -7.07 15.64 1.07
CA LYS A 22 -5.99 15.95 0.13
C LYS A 22 -4.73 15.13 0.44
N ILE A 23 -4.28 15.12 1.69
CA ILE A 23 -3.12 14.33 2.14
C ILE A 23 -3.38 12.84 1.91
N TYR A 24 -4.56 12.33 2.28
CA TYR A 24 -4.93 10.93 2.05
C TYR A 24 -4.96 10.57 0.55
N SER A 25 -5.45 11.47 -0.30
CA SER A 25 -5.46 11.25 -1.76
C SER A 25 -4.06 11.22 -2.38
N GLU A 26 -3.11 11.99 -1.85
CA GLU A 26 -1.72 12.00 -2.30
C GLU A 26 -0.97 10.74 -1.81
N GLU A 27 -1.19 10.31 -0.57
CA GLU A 27 -0.66 9.05 -0.05
C GLU A 27 -1.17 7.82 -0.82
N LEU A 28 -2.46 7.80 -1.20
CA LEU A 28 -3.03 6.74 -2.05
C LEU A 28 -2.38 6.71 -3.44
N LYS A 29 -2.12 7.88 -4.04
CA LYS A 29 -1.42 7.98 -5.33
C LYS A 29 0.00 7.43 -5.24
N ALA A 30 0.76 7.85 -4.22
CA ALA A 30 2.11 7.35 -3.99
C ALA A 30 2.13 5.84 -3.75
N GLY A 31 1.21 5.32 -2.93
CA GLY A 31 1.06 3.89 -2.68
C GLY A 31 0.77 3.06 -3.93
N ASN A 32 -0.08 3.57 -4.82
CA ASN A 32 -0.38 2.89 -6.09
C ASN A 32 0.85 2.83 -7.01
N ILE A 33 1.64 3.90 -7.07
CA ILE A 33 2.89 3.95 -7.85
C ILE A 33 3.91 2.96 -7.28
N ILE A 34 4.13 2.97 -5.96
CA ILE A 34 5.04 2.03 -5.28
C ILE A 34 4.62 0.58 -5.57
N GLY A 35 3.33 0.26 -5.49
CA GLY A 35 2.83 -1.08 -5.80
C GLY A 35 3.05 -1.49 -7.26
N LYS A 36 2.98 -0.57 -8.23
CA LYS A 36 3.32 -0.86 -9.63
C LYS A 36 4.82 -1.13 -9.81
N LEU A 37 5.68 -0.33 -9.17
CA LEU A 37 7.13 -0.52 -9.22
C LEU A 37 7.55 -1.85 -8.60
N GLU A 38 6.99 -2.22 -7.45
CA GLU A 38 7.22 -3.52 -6.82
C GLU A 38 6.91 -4.67 -7.78
N ARG A 39 5.75 -4.65 -8.45
CA ARG A 39 5.36 -5.71 -9.39
C ARG A 39 6.34 -5.86 -10.55
N ILE A 40 6.84 -4.75 -11.11
CA ILE A 40 7.84 -4.76 -12.19
C ILE A 40 9.15 -5.37 -11.69
N ILE A 41 9.63 -4.94 -10.52
CA ILE A 41 10.86 -5.46 -9.91
C ILE A 41 10.73 -6.97 -9.64
N ILE A 42 9.62 -7.40 -9.03
CA ILE A 42 9.37 -8.81 -8.73
C ILE A 42 9.31 -9.62 -10.02
N ALA A 43 8.60 -9.16 -11.06
CA ALA A 43 8.53 -9.87 -12.34
C ALA A 43 9.92 -10.07 -12.97
N ILE A 44 10.77 -9.03 -12.98
CA ILE A 44 12.14 -9.12 -13.49
C ILE A 44 12.97 -10.12 -12.67
N LEU A 45 12.91 -10.05 -11.33
CA LEU A 45 13.65 -10.96 -10.46
C LEU A 45 13.21 -12.42 -10.62
N LEU A 46 11.92 -12.65 -10.83
CA LEU A 46 11.35 -13.99 -11.01
C LEU A 46 11.80 -14.61 -12.33
N LEU A 47 11.89 -13.82 -13.40
CA LEU A 47 12.49 -14.25 -14.67
C LEU A 47 13.96 -14.63 -14.53
N ASN A 48 14.69 -13.97 -13.61
CA ASN A 48 16.09 -14.27 -13.30
C ASN A 48 16.26 -15.36 -12.22
N ASN A 49 15.18 -16.03 -11.78
CA ASN A 49 15.18 -17.03 -10.70
C ASN A 49 15.72 -16.54 -9.34
N GLN A 50 15.73 -15.22 -9.10
CA GLN A 50 16.28 -14.63 -7.86
C GLN A 50 15.20 -14.50 -6.77
N PHE A 51 14.71 -15.63 -6.27
CA PHE A 51 13.62 -15.65 -5.28
C PHE A 51 13.98 -14.99 -3.94
N GLY A 52 15.25 -15.04 -3.53
CA GLY A 52 15.69 -14.42 -2.26
C GLY A 52 15.57 -12.90 -2.25
N VAL A 53 15.88 -12.25 -3.38
CA VAL A 53 15.83 -10.78 -3.50
C VAL A 53 14.39 -10.26 -3.46
N ILE A 54 13.42 -11.05 -3.94
CA ILE A 54 12.00 -10.73 -3.87
C ILE A 54 11.55 -10.52 -2.42
N GLY A 55 11.97 -11.40 -1.50
CA GLY A 55 11.69 -11.26 -0.07
C GLY A 55 12.24 -9.95 0.50
N PHE A 56 13.41 -9.53 0.03
CA PHE A 56 14.02 -8.25 0.41
C PHE A 56 13.17 -7.04 -0.03
N VAL A 57 12.64 -7.07 -1.25
CA VAL A 57 11.77 -6.00 -1.78
C VAL A 57 10.47 -5.90 -0.97
N LEU A 58 9.82 -7.02 -0.68
CA LEU A 58 8.60 -7.07 0.12
C LEU A 58 8.83 -6.57 1.56
N THR A 59 9.93 -6.98 2.17
CA THR A 59 10.33 -6.53 3.50
C THR A 59 10.64 -5.03 3.51
N ALA A 60 11.39 -4.52 2.53
CA ALA A 60 11.70 -3.09 2.42
C ALA A 60 10.43 -2.23 2.35
N LYS A 61 9.43 -2.64 1.55
CA LYS A 61 8.14 -1.95 1.46
C LYS A 61 7.38 -1.96 2.79
N SER A 62 7.43 -3.08 3.51
CA SER A 62 6.78 -3.23 4.82
C SER A 62 7.47 -2.39 5.90
N ILE A 63 8.81 -2.35 5.91
CA ILE A 63 9.61 -1.51 6.82
C ILE A 63 9.30 -0.03 6.59
N ALA A 64 9.22 0.41 5.34
CA ALA A 64 8.89 1.81 5.02
C ALA A 64 7.52 2.25 5.56
N ARG A 65 6.61 1.29 5.81
CA ARG A 65 5.26 1.53 6.36
C ARG A 65 5.07 1.00 7.78
N PHE A 66 6.15 0.67 8.48
CA PHE A 66 6.09 0.03 9.80
C PHE A 66 5.22 0.80 10.80
N LYS A 67 5.35 2.14 10.87
CA LYS A 67 4.51 2.97 11.75
C LYS A 67 3.01 2.88 11.43
N GLN A 68 2.64 2.75 10.15
CA GLN A 68 1.23 2.63 9.75
C GLN A 68 0.67 1.23 10.05
N MET A 69 1.53 0.21 10.12
CA MET A 69 1.14 -1.16 10.49
C MET A 69 0.72 -1.33 11.96
N GLU A 70 0.95 -0.34 12.82
CA GLU A 70 0.39 -0.33 14.17
C GLU A 70 -1.16 -0.31 14.17
N ASN A 71 -1.76 0.24 13.11
CA ASN A 71 -3.19 0.16 12.87
C ASN A 71 -3.54 -1.20 12.23
N ARG A 72 -4.25 -2.06 12.98
CA ARG A 72 -4.62 -3.41 12.54
C ARG A 72 -5.41 -3.43 11.23
N ASP A 73 -6.43 -2.58 11.09
CA ASP A 73 -7.26 -2.52 9.88
C ASP A 73 -6.43 -2.16 8.64
N PHE A 74 -5.45 -1.27 8.81
CA PHE A 74 -4.53 -0.92 7.72
C PHE A 74 -3.58 -2.07 7.41
N ALA A 75 -2.98 -2.67 8.44
CA ALA A 75 -2.03 -3.75 8.31
C ALA A 75 -2.64 -4.94 7.57
N GLU A 76 -3.84 -5.38 7.94
CA GLU A 76 -4.54 -6.50 7.28
C GLU A 76 -4.81 -6.20 5.81
N LYS A 77 -5.41 -5.05 5.49
CA LYS A 77 -5.68 -4.65 4.10
C LYS A 77 -4.40 -4.54 3.27
N TYR A 78 -3.35 -4.00 3.85
CA TYR A 78 -2.04 -3.88 3.22
C TYR A 78 -1.41 -5.26 2.95
N LEU A 79 -1.46 -6.17 3.93
CA LEU A 79 -0.90 -7.51 3.80
C LEU A 79 -1.64 -8.30 2.72
N ILE A 80 -2.98 -8.31 2.80
CA ILE A 80 -3.85 -8.98 1.83
C ILE A 80 -3.57 -8.44 0.42
N GLY A 81 -3.51 -7.11 0.26
CA GLY A 81 -3.24 -6.49 -1.04
C GLY A 81 -1.86 -6.84 -1.60
N THR A 82 -0.82 -6.81 -0.76
CA THR A 82 0.56 -7.09 -1.19
C THR A 82 0.74 -8.57 -1.53
N LEU A 83 0.29 -9.48 -0.68
CA LEU A 83 0.40 -10.93 -0.90
C LEU A 83 -0.43 -11.40 -2.10
N THR A 84 -1.66 -10.90 -2.24
CA THR A 84 -2.51 -11.23 -3.40
C THR A 84 -1.86 -10.76 -4.70
N SER A 85 -1.35 -9.52 -4.73
CA SER A 85 -0.67 -9.02 -5.92
C SER A 85 0.62 -9.79 -6.23
N PHE A 86 1.37 -10.21 -5.20
CA PHE A 86 2.55 -11.03 -5.37
C PHE A 86 2.21 -12.39 -5.98
N LEU A 87 1.15 -13.05 -5.47
CA LEU A 87 0.67 -14.34 -5.96
C LEU A 87 0.26 -14.28 -7.44
N ILE A 88 -0.42 -13.19 -7.86
CA ILE A 88 -0.80 -12.98 -9.25
C ILE A 88 0.45 -12.90 -10.14
N VAL A 89 1.42 -12.06 -9.78
CA VAL A 89 2.68 -11.93 -10.56
C VAL A 89 3.44 -13.24 -10.63
N LEU A 90 3.56 -13.94 -9.48
CA LEU A 90 4.21 -15.25 -9.40
C LEU A 90 3.54 -16.24 -10.37
N THR A 91 2.22 -16.35 -10.34
CA THR A 91 1.46 -17.28 -11.18
C THR A 91 1.60 -16.91 -12.66
N THR A 92 1.43 -15.63 -13.01
CA THR A 92 1.56 -15.15 -14.40
C THR A 92 2.94 -15.42 -14.97
N VAL A 93 4.01 -15.13 -14.23
CA VAL A 93 5.38 -15.34 -14.73
C VAL A 93 5.75 -16.82 -14.78
N LEU A 94 5.30 -17.64 -13.83
CA LEU A 94 5.51 -19.10 -13.87
C LEU A 94 4.82 -19.73 -15.08
N ILE A 95 3.57 -19.33 -15.39
CA ILE A 95 2.86 -19.79 -16.58
C ILE A 95 3.61 -19.35 -17.85
N LEU A 96 4.03 -18.08 -17.92
CA LEU A 96 4.78 -17.57 -19.07
C LEU A 96 6.09 -18.32 -19.29
N LYS A 97 6.83 -18.61 -18.20
CA LYS A 97 8.08 -19.36 -18.27
C LYS A 97 7.88 -20.84 -18.61
N GLY A 98 6.76 -21.44 -18.18
CA GLY A 98 6.42 -22.82 -18.53
C GLY A 98 5.91 -22.99 -19.97
N LEU A 99 5.42 -21.91 -20.59
CA LEU A 99 4.98 -21.88 -21.98
C LEU A 99 6.13 -21.67 -22.99
N LEU A 100 7.24 -21.07 -22.53
CA LEU A 100 8.39 -20.65 -23.34
C LEU A 100 9.50 -21.71 -23.30
#